data_AF-A0ABD5Z4I5-F1
#
_entry.id   AF-A0ABD5Z4I5-F1
#
_cell.length_a   1.000
_cell.length_b   1.000
_cell.length_c   1.000
_cell.angle_alpha   90.00
_cell.angle_beta   90.00
_cell.angle_gamma   90.00
#
_symmetry.space_group_name_H-M   'P 1'
#
loop_
_entity.id
_entity.type
_entity.pdbx_description
1 polymer ?
#
loop_
_entity_poly.entity_id
_entity_poly.type
_entity_poly.pdbx_seq_one_letter_code
_entity_poly.pdbx_strand_id
1 'polypeptide(L)'
;MSDENPSVVVVGGGPAGLTASLFTGRSDMPTTVLDEPESILRRNAHLENVPGFPVGVNSRLFLDMLDDQAERAGVEREQAEVTAVHRDDPTDADEPFVVETADGDAYTADVVVAATKSSPAYLDPLSDDLELDQQGSKTYVSADERGRTDVPGLYVAGRLAAKPHQTVVAAGHGGEVGITVVEDSEVPFYHDWVVPEGYFTGRGREVPPGCEEIDEEERRRREEESIEIMRDYFDEPHPEEPTMHPSVAEDEDEDDE
;
A
#
# COMPACT_ATOMS: atom_id res chain seq x y z
N MET A 1 4.81 22.56 -15.35
CA MET A 1 4.25 21.21 -15.16
C MET A 1 5.11 20.30 -16.00
N SER A 2 5.99 19.56 -15.33
CA SER A 2 6.78 18.48 -15.91
C SER A 2 5.83 17.51 -16.62
N ASP A 3 6.18 16.99 -17.78
CA ASP A 3 5.42 15.92 -18.47
C ASP A 3 5.53 14.56 -17.75
N GLU A 4 6.06 14.52 -16.53
CA GLU A 4 6.33 13.31 -15.75
C GLU A 4 5.36 13.22 -14.57
N ASN A 5 4.80 12.02 -14.35
CA ASN A 5 3.91 11.73 -13.22
C ASN A 5 4.63 11.99 -11.88
N PRO A 6 3.91 12.48 -10.85
CA PRO A 6 4.52 12.70 -9.54
C PRO A 6 4.98 11.40 -8.91
N SER A 7 6.11 11.47 -8.22
CA SER A 7 6.71 10.38 -7.46
C SER A 7 5.97 10.15 -6.14
N VAL A 8 5.82 8.89 -5.76
CA VAL A 8 5.06 8.46 -4.59
C VAL A 8 5.94 7.60 -3.68
N VAL A 9 6.04 7.96 -2.40
CA VAL A 9 6.60 7.07 -1.37
C VAL A 9 5.48 6.58 -0.47
N VAL A 10 5.35 5.26 -0.35
CA VAL A 10 4.42 4.60 0.57
C VAL A 10 5.19 4.09 1.78
N VAL A 11 4.83 4.57 2.97
CA VAL A 11 5.47 4.16 4.22
C VAL A 11 4.64 3.06 4.88
N GLY A 12 5.15 1.82 4.80
CA GLY A 12 4.55 0.61 5.36
C GLY A 12 4.02 -0.36 4.30
N GLY A 13 4.60 -1.56 4.26
CA GLY A 13 4.30 -2.71 3.38
C GLY A 13 3.20 -3.62 3.94
N GLY A 14 2.24 -3.06 4.67
CA GLY A 14 1.04 -3.79 5.07
C GLY A 14 -0.02 -3.83 3.96
N PRO A 15 -1.17 -4.49 4.19
CA PRO A 15 -2.24 -4.56 3.19
C PRO A 15 -2.70 -3.20 2.66
N ALA A 16 -2.73 -2.18 3.51
CA ALA A 16 -3.11 -0.82 3.11
C ALA A 16 -2.08 -0.19 2.17
N GLY A 17 -0.80 -0.21 2.54
CA GLY A 17 0.26 0.41 1.74
C GLY A 17 0.49 -0.34 0.43
N LEU A 18 0.54 -1.67 0.46
CA LEU A 18 0.69 -2.47 -0.75
C LEU A 18 -0.48 -2.26 -1.71
N THR A 19 -1.71 -2.21 -1.19
CA THR A 19 -2.87 -1.92 -2.06
C THR A 19 -2.80 -0.49 -2.59
N ALA A 20 -2.45 0.51 -1.79
CA ALA A 20 -2.28 1.89 -2.28
C ALA A 20 -1.22 1.98 -3.39
N SER A 21 -0.05 1.34 -3.17
CA SER A 21 1.05 1.30 -4.13
C SER A 21 0.67 0.59 -5.44
N LEU A 22 -0.16 -0.45 -5.37
CA LEU A 22 -0.67 -1.14 -6.55
C LEU A 22 -1.47 -0.19 -7.45
N PHE A 23 -2.29 0.68 -6.87
CA PHE A 23 -3.06 1.66 -7.65
C PHE A 23 -2.15 2.72 -8.27
N THR A 24 -1.20 3.28 -7.53
CA THR A 24 -0.28 4.29 -8.07
C THR A 24 0.66 3.71 -9.12
N GLY A 25 1.20 2.51 -8.90
CA GLY A 25 2.03 1.78 -9.88
C GLY A 25 1.27 1.45 -11.17
N ARG A 26 0.03 0.97 -11.07
CA ARG A 26 -0.83 0.73 -12.25
C ARG A 26 -1.21 1.99 -13.03
N SER A 27 -1.03 3.16 -12.42
CA SER A 27 -1.20 4.47 -13.04
C SER A 27 0.12 5.06 -13.54
N ASP A 28 1.17 4.24 -13.66
CA ASP A 28 2.51 4.62 -14.12
C ASP A 28 3.14 5.75 -13.28
N MET A 29 2.78 5.86 -12.00
CA MET A 29 3.41 6.79 -11.08
C MET A 29 4.67 6.14 -10.50
N PRO A 30 5.85 6.80 -10.53
CA PRO A 30 7.06 6.29 -9.90
C PRO A 30 6.80 6.05 -8.41
N THR A 31 6.69 4.79 -7.98
CA THR A 31 6.22 4.44 -6.64
C THR A 31 7.26 3.57 -5.93
N THR A 32 7.65 3.96 -4.73
CA THR A 32 8.51 3.18 -3.85
C THR A 32 7.79 2.88 -2.53
N VAL A 33 7.78 1.61 -2.11
CA VAL A 33 7.31 1.20 -0.78
C VAL A 33 8.53 1.04 0.13
N LEU A 34 8.55 1.80 1.23
CA LEU A 34 9.52 1.66 2.31
C LEU A 34 8.85 0.89 3.45
N ASP A 35 9.35 -0.31 3.75
CA ASP A 35 8.79 -1.16 4.80
C ASP A 35 9.88 -1.78 5.65
N GLU A 36 9.66 -1.81 6.96
CA GLU A 36 10.39 -2.71 7.85
C GLU A 36 9.60 -4.03 7.93
N PRO A 37 10.21 -5.21 7.72
CA PRO A 37 9.52 -6.50 7.59
C PRO A 37 8.91 -7.05 8.90
N GLU A 38 8.29 -6.19 9.71
CA GLU A 38 7.66 -6.47 11.00
C GLU A 38 6.13 -6.38 10.96
N SER A 39 5.51 -6.37 9.77
CA SER A 39 4.04 -6.32 9.63
C SER A 39 3.37 -7.28 10.59
N ILE A 40 2.49 -6.76 11.47
CA ILE A 40 1.75 -7.59 12.45
C ILE A 40 1.02 -8.76 11.77
N LEU A 41 0.66 -8.60 10.49
CA LEU A 41 -0.01 -9.63 9.74
C LEU A 41 0.86 -10.88 9.59
N ARG A 42 2.18 -10.74 9.40
CA ARG A 42 3.16 -11.86 9.34
C ARG A 42 3.18 -12.70 10.62
N ARG A 43 2.78 -12.16 11.77
CA ARG A 43 2.68 -12.90 13.05
C ARG A 43 1.47 -13.83 13.14
N ASN A 44 0.42 -13.61 12.35
CA ASN A 44 -0.84 -14.36 12.48
C ASN A 44 -0.76 -15.75 11.83
N ALA A 45 -1.55 -16.71 12.32
CA ALA A 45 -1.55 -18.07 11.79
C ALA A 45 -2.29 -18.23 10.46
N HIS A 46 -3.49 -17.64 10.32
CA HIS A 46 -4.37 -17.86 9.17
C HIS A 46 -5.41 -16.73 9.03
N LEU A 47 -5.76 -16.36 7.80
CA LEU A 47 -6.76 -15.34 7.49
C LEU A 47 -8.04 -15.95 6.93
N GLU A 48 -9.11 -15.96 7.72
CA GLU A 48 -10.39 -16.58 7.37
C GLU A 48 -11.37 -15.66 6.64
N ASN A 49 -11.15 -14.34 6.71
CA ASN A 49 -12.13 -13.33 6.30
C ASN A 49 -11.62 -12.43 5.17
N VAL A 50 -10.82 -12.99 4.25
CA VAL A 50 -10.39 -12.33 3.01
C VAL A 50 -11.20 -12.87 1.83
N PRO A 51 -12.06 -12.06 1.19
CA PRO A 51 -12.82 -12.48 0.02
C PRO A 51 -11.91 -13.00 -1.10
N GLY A 52 -12.35 -14.06 -1.78
CA GLY A 52 -11.54 -14.76 -2.79
C GLY A 52 -10.81 -15.99 -2.26
N PHE A 53 -10.59 -16.10 -0.95
CA PHE A 53 -10.02 -17.28 -0.30
C PHE A 53 -11.10 -18.05 0.47
N PRO A 54 -11.79 -19.02 -0.17
CA PRO A 54 -12.98 -19.66 0.40
C PRO A 54 -12.74 -20.48 1.67
N VAL A 55 -11.49 -20.86 1.91
CA VAL A 55 -11.05 -21.59 3.12
C VAL A 55 -9.97 -20.81 3.88
N GLY A 56 -9.89 -19.51 3.64
CA GLY A 56 -8.84 -18.64 4.13
C GLY A 56 -7.49 -18.83 3.44
N VAL A 57 -6.48 -18.10 3.91
CA VAL A 57 -5.13 -18.08 3.36
C VAL A 57 -4.09 -17.86 4.47
N ASN A 58 -2.89 -18.40 4.28
CA ASN A 58 -1.75 -18.09 5.13
C ASN A 58 -1.45 -16.58 5.06
N SER A 59 -1.26 -15.94 6.21
CA SER A 59 -1.08 -14.48 6.31
C SER A 59 0.18 -13.94 5.62
N ARG A 60 1.26 -14.73 5.61
CA ARG A 60 2.55 -14.39 4.99
C ARG A 60 2.44 -14.53 3.48
N LEU A 61 1.93 -15.68 3.03
CA LEU A 61 1.62 -15.92 1.62
C LEU A 61 0.71 -14.83 1.04
N PHE A 62 -0.29 -14.37 1.80
CA PHE A 62 -1.15 -13.27 1.37
C PHE A 62 -0.38 -11.95 1.19
N LEU A 63 0.56 -11.63 2.08
CA LEU A 63 1.41 -10.46 1.93
C LEU A 63 2.37 -10.62 0.75
N ASP A 64 2.99 -11.78 0.58
CA ASP A 64 3.93 -12.01 -0.52
C ASP A 64 3.21 -11.94 -1.88
N MET A 65 1.96 -12.44 -1.97
CA MET A 65 1.15 -12.27 -3.18
C MET A 65 0.78 -10.80 -3.44
N LEU A 66 0.53 -9.99 -2.39
CA LEU A 66 0.29 -8.55 -2.54
C LEU A 66 1.57 -7.80 -2.96
N ASP A 67 2.70 -8.18 -2.38
CA ASP A 67 4.02 -7.67 -2.70
C ASP A 67 4.32 -7.91 -4.19
N ASP A 68 4.23 -9.16 -4.63
CA ASP A 68 4.49 -9.53 -6.03
C ASP A 68 3.47 -8.90 -6.99
N GLN A 69 2.26 -8.59 -6.53
CA GLN A 69 1.26 -7.87 -7.32
C GLN A 69 1.66 -6.40 -7.52
N ALA A 70 2.17 -5.74 -6.47
CA ALA A 70 2.69 -4.38 -6.56
C ALA A 70 3.94 -4.31 -7.45
N GLU A 71 4.88 -5.24 -7.30
CA GLU A 71 6.09 -5.32 -8.13
C GLU A 71 5.76 -5.52 -9.62
N ARG A 72 4.80 -6.40 -9.94
CA ARG A 72 4.30 -6.58 -11.31
C ARG A 72 3.64 -5.32 -11.88
N ALA A 73 3.21 -4.38 -11.03
CA ALA A 73 2.70 -3.08 -11.43
C ALA A 73 3.79 -1.99 -11.50
N GLY A 74 5.08 -2.35 -11.39
CA GLY A 74 6.20 -1.42 -11.50
C GLY A 74 6.57 -0.69 -10.20
N VAL A 75 6.03 -1.13 -9.06
CA VAL A 75 6.37 -0.57 -7.75
C VAL A 75 7.74 -1.08 -7.29
N GLU A 76 8.61 -0.17 -6.87
CA GLU A 76 9.87 -0.50 -6.22
C GLU A 76 9.66 -0.73 -4.72
N ARG A 77 10.49 -1.59 -4.12
CA ARG A 77 10.39 -1.92 -2.71
C ARG A 77 11.76 -1.91 -2.07
N GLU A 78 11.84 -1.25 -0.92
CA GLU A 78 13.05 -1.19 -0.12
C GLU A 78 12.72 -1.57 1.32
N GLN A 79 13.57 -2.43 1.90
CA GLN A 79 13.49 -2.76 3.30
C GLN A 79 14.15 -1.64 4.10
N ALA A 80 13.34 -0.75 4.67
CA ALA A 80 13.83 0.42 5.40
C ALA A 80 12.83 0.87 6.46
N GLU A 81 13.34 1.13 7.67
CA GLU A 81 12.57 1.81 8.72
C GLU A 81 12.59 3.32 8.43
N VAL A 82 11.42 3.91 8.17
CA VAL A 82 11.28 5.37 8.00
C VAL A 82 11.27 6.04 9.37
N THR A 83 12.20 6.96 9.58
CA THR A 83 12.38 7.68 10.85
C THR A 83 11.82 9.10 10.83
N ALA A 84 11.74 9.72 9.65
CA ALA A 84 11.19 11.07 9.51
C ALA A 84 10.64 11.31 8.10
N VAL A 85 9.52 12.04 8.02
CA VAL A 85 8.99 12.64 6.80
C VAL A 85 8.82 14.13 7.07
N HIS A 86 9.40 14.96 6.20
CA HIS A 86 9.37 16.41 6.35
C HIS A 86 9.50 17.12 5.01
N ARG A 87 9.18 18.42 4.99
CA ARG A 87 9.50 19.38 3.94
C ARG A 87 9.66 20.77 4.58
N ASP A 88 10.31 21.72 3.90
CA ASP A 88 10.60 23.02 4.51
C ASP A 88 9.33 23.86 4.73
N ASP A 89 8.41 23.88 3.75
CA ASP A 89 7.09 24.49 3.90
C ASP A 89 5.96 23.44 3.84
N PRO A 90 5.38 23.03 5.00
CA PRO A 90 4.27 22.08 5.07
C PRO A 90 2.99 22.52 4.34
N THR A 91 2.91 23.74 3.83
CA THR A 91 1.77 24.24 3.05
C THR A 91 2.04 24.34 1.55
N ASP A 92 3.31 24.21 1.12
CA ASP A 92 3.70 24.24 -0.29
C ASP A 92 3.58 22.85 -0.92
N ALA A 93 2.55 22.65 -1.74
CA ALA A 93 2.30 21.38 -2.44
C ALA A 93 3.29 21.11 -3.58
N ASP A 94 4.02 22.12 -4.06
CA ASP A 94 5.00 21.99 -5.13
C ASP A 94 6.40 21.60 -4.59
N GLU A 95 6.59 21.63 -3.26
CA GLU A 95 7.83 21.20 -2.61
C GLU A 95 7.78 19.70 -2.27
N PRO A 96 8.77 18.90 -2.73
CA PRO A 96 8.79 17.47 -2.44
C PRO A 96 9.09 17.20 -0.97
N PHE A 97 8.52 16.11 -0.45
CA PHE A 97 8.88 15.55 0.84
C PHE A 97 10.26 14.92 0.80
N VAL A 98 10.96 14.98 1.94
CA VAL A 98 12.13 14.18 2.26
C VAL A 98 11.71 13.09 3.24
N VAL A 99 12.01 11.83 2.89
CA VAL A 99 11.72 10.64 3.69
C VAL A 99 13.05 10.02 4.12
N GLU A 100 13.38 10.16 5.40
CA GLU A 100 14.61 9.64 5.99
C GLU A 100 14.41 8.24 6.57
N THR A 101 15.45 7.42 6.46
CA THR A 101 15.48 6.05 6.96
C THR A 101 16.50 5.87 8.08
N ALA A 102 16.31 4.85 8.91
CA ALA A 102 17.20 4.53 10.03
C ALA A 102 18.65 4.22 9.59
N ASP A 103 18.83 3.70 8.37
CA ASP A 103 20.13 3.40 7.78
C ASP A 103 20.87 4.63 7.25
N GLY A 104 20.24 5.81 7.29
CA GLY A 104 20.82 7.09 6.90
C GLY A 104 20.60 7.47 5.42
N ASP A 105 19.83 6.67 4.69
CA ASP A 105 19.38 7.02 3.34
C ASP A 105 18.17 7.97 3.39
N ALA A 106 18.01 8.76 2.32
CA ALA A 106 16.90 9.68 2.15
C ALA A 106 16.30 9.57 0.75
N TYR A 107 14.97 9.61 0.69
CA TYR A 107 14.17 9.56 -0.53
C TYR A 107 13.43 10.88 -0.69
N THR A 108 13.20 11.30 -1.94
CA THR A 108 12.37 12.47 -2.25
C THR A 108 11.11 12.03 -2.97
N ALA A 109 9.96 12.57 -2.58
CA ALA A 109 8.68 12.25 -3.21
C ALA A 109 7.75 13.45 -3.27
N ASP A 110 6.98 13.57 -4.35
CA ASP A 110 5.93 14.59 -4.47
C ASP A 110 4.73 14.23 -3.60
N VAL A 111 4.47 12.93 -3.41
CA VAL A 111 3.37 12.39 -2.62
C VAL A 111 3.89 11.37 -1.60
N VAL A 112 3.36 11.42 -0.37
CA VAL A 112 3.61 10.41 0.65
C VAL A 112 2.30 9.76 1.10
N VAL A 113 2.27 8.43 1.15
CA VAL A 113 1.17 7.65 1.74
C VAL A 113 1.63 7.00 3.03
N ALA A 114 1.19 7.55 4.16
CA ALA A 114 1.44 7.03 5.50
C ALA A 114 0.51 5.82 5.80
N ALA A 115 1.05 4.60 5.73
CA ALA A 115 0.27 3.36 5.81
C ALA A 115 0.72 2.41 6.93
N THR A 116 1.51 2.90 7.90
CA THR A 116 1.95 2.12 9.07
C THR A 116 0.78 1.80 10.01
N LYS A 117 1.01 0.98 11.04
CA LYS A 117 -0.07 0.50 11.91
C LYS A 117 -0.52 1.52 12.95
N SER A 118 0.36 1.99 13.83
CA SER A 118 -0.10 2.66 15.06
C SER A 118 0.82 3.71 15.65
N SER A 119 1.96 3.99 15.03
CA SER A 119 2.84 5.08 15.46
C SER A 119 3.04 6.05 14.30
N PRO A 120 2.54 7.29 14.40
CA PRO A 120 2.85 8.35 13.46
C PRO A 120 4.16 9.08 13.80
N ALA A 121 5.03 8.55 14.67
CA ALA A 121 6.21 9.29 15.17
C ALA A 121 7.14 9.83 14.06
N TYR A 122 7.25 9.12 12.94
CA TYR A 122 8.01 9.60 11.77
C TYR A 122 7.37 10.84 11.09
N LEU A 123 6.13 11.17 11.42
CA LEU A 123 5.42 12.38 11.00
C LEU A 123 5.51 13.51 12.03
N ASP A 124 6.21 13.32 13.16
CA ASP A 124 6.41 14.37 14.18
C ASP A 124 6.95 15.69 13.59
N PRO A 125 7.83 15.72 12.58
CA PRO A 125 8.27 16.96 11.94
C PRO A 125 7.14 17.79 11.29
N LEU A 126 6.01 17.15 10.94
CA LEU A 126 4.84 17.77 10.33
C LEU A 126 3.68 17.98 11.33
N SER A 127 3.89 17.65 12.60
CA SER A 127 2.81 17.56 13.61
C SER A 127 2.13 18.89 13.94
N ASP A 128 2.78 20.04 13.70
CA ASP A 128 2.16 21.36 13.88
C ASP A 128 1.08 21.65 12.81
N ASP A 129 1.17 20.99 11.65
CA ASP A 129 0.26 21.14 10.51
C ASP A 129 -0.62 19.91 10.27
N LEU A 130 -0.51 18.88 11.13
CA LEU A 130 -1.30 17.66 11.08
C LEU A 130 -2.23 17.54 12.28
N GLU A 131 -3.51 17.28 12.03
CA GLU A 131 -4.42 16.90 13.09
C GLU A 131 -4.18 15.43 13.52
N LEU A 132 -3.81 15.24 14.78
CA LEU A 132 -3.60 13.93 15.40
C LEU A 132 -4.72 13.61 16.39
N ASP A 133 -5.26 12.40 16.32
CA ASP A 133 -6.30 11.91 17.23
C ASP A 133 -5.73 10.86 18.21
N GLN A 134 -5.72 11.21 19.50
CA GLN A 134 -5.27 10.32 20.56
C GLN A 134 -6.45 9.53 21.15
N GLN A 135 -6.44 8.21 20.95
CA GLN A 135 -7.42 7.31 21.54
C GLN A 135 -6.73 6.30 22.46
N GLY A 136 -6.72 6.61 23.75
CA GLY A 136 -6.02 5.79 24.75
C GLY A 136 -4.51 5.87 24.55
N SER A 137 -3.86 4.71 24.38
CA SER A 137 -2.40 4.63 24.15
C SER A 137 -2.00 4.71 22.67
N LYS A 138 -2.94 4.99 21.76
CA LYS A 138 -2.70 5.02 20.32
C LYS A 138 -2.95 6.42 19.78
N THR A 139 -2.13 6.82 18.82
CA THR A 139 -2.27 8.06 18.06
C THR A 139 -2.58 7.71 16.62
N TYR A 140 -3.57 8.38 16.04
CA TYR A 140 -3.96 8.28 14.63
C TYR A 140 -3.77 9.62 13.95
N VAL A 141 -3.71 9.59 12.62
CA VAL A 141 -3.71 10.80 11.79
C VAL A 141 -5.14 11.04 11.33
N SER A 142 -5.66 12.25 11.58
CA SER A 142 -6.96 12.69 11.10
C SER A 142 -6.91 12.86 9.58
N ALA A 143 -7.97 12.46 8.91
CA ALA A 143 -8.10 12.59 7.47
C ALA A 143 -9.56 12.59 7.04
N ASP A 144 -9.80 13.08 5.82
CA ASP A 144 -11.10 12.93 5.17
C ASP A 144 -11.43 11.45 4.89
N GLU A 145 -12.64 11.18 4.39
CA GLU A 145 -13.06 9.79 4.12
C GLU A 145 -12.17 9.07 3.10
N ARG A 146 -11.45 9.84 2.26
CA ARG A 146 -10.57 9.42 1.18
C ARG A 146 -9.08 9.44 1.58
N GLY A 147 -8.76 9.70 2.85
CA GLY A 147 -7.42 9.65 3.42
C GLY A 147 -6.56 10.89 3.20
N ARG A 148 -7.14 12.04 2.79
CA ARG A 148 -6.41 13.32 2.70
C ARG A 148 -6.16 13.90 4.09
N THR A 149 -4.93 14.33 4.35
CA THR A 149 -4.58 15.08 5.57
C THR A 149 -4.64 16.59 5.33
N ASP A 150 -4.39 17.38 6.38
CA ASP A 150 -4.27 18.84 6.27
C ASP A 150 -2.98 19.28 5.55
N VAL A 151 -1.99 18.39 5.41
CA VAL A 151 -0.73 18.65 4.68
C VAL A 151 -0.90 18.20 3.21
N PRO A 152 -0.87 19.13 2.24
CA PRO A 152 -1.01 18.78 0.82
C PRO A 152 0.06 17.78 0.36
N GLY A 153 -0.36 16.73 -0.34
CA GLY A 153 0.52 15.64 -0.80
C GLY A 153 0.79 14.56 0.25
N LEU A 154 0.35 14.72 1.49
CA LEU A 154 0.38 13.66 2.51
C LEU A 154 -0.99 13.01 2.67
N TYR A 155 -1.02 11.70 2.47
CA TYR A 155 -2.19 10.85 2.64
C TYR A 155 -1.95 9.83 3.75
N VAL A 156 -3.03 9.36 4.37
CA VAL A 156 -2.98 8.32 5.41
C VAL A 156 -3.92 7.16 5.09
N ALA A 157 -3.42 5.93 5.17
CA ALA A 157 -4.15 4.73 4.82
C ALA A 157 -4.27 3.73 5.98
N GLY A 158 -5.20 2.79 5.84
CA GLY A 158 -5.38 1.68 6.79
C GLY A 158 -5.56 2.09 8.25
N ARG A 159 -4.79 1.46 9.14
CA ARG A 159 -4.99 1.57 10.59
C ARG A 159 -4.55 2.92 11.16
N LEU A 160 -3.56 3.58 10.54
CA LEU A 160 -3.10 4.90 10.95
C LEU A 160 -4.19 5.97 10.75
N ALA A 161 -5.06 5.78 9.77
CA ALA A 161 -6.27 6.57 9.52
C ALA A 161 -7.49 6.13 10.36
N ALA A 162 -7.24 5.57 11.55
CA ALA A 162 -8.24 5.04 12.48
C ALA A 162 -9.22 3.96 11.94
N LYS A 163 -8.99 3.40 10.75
CA LYS A 163 -9.89 2.36 10.19
C LYS A 163 -9.86 1.09 11.05
N PRO A 164 -10.95 0.29 11.04
CA PRO A 164 -11.01 -0.98 11.78
C PRO A 164 -9.81 -1.89 11.52
N HIS A 165 -9.33 -2.54 12.58
CA HIS A 165 -8.17 -3.44 12.52
C HIS A 165 -8.56 -4.79 11.89
N GLN A 166 -8.73 -4.78 10.56
CA GLN A 166 -9.12 -5.93 9.73
C GLN A 166 -8.38 -5.85 8.39
N THR A 167 -7.82 -6.96 7.92
CA THR A 167 -6.99 -7.01 6.69
C THR A 167 -7.72 -6.45 5.47
N VAL A 168 -8.94 -6.92 5.20
CA VAL A 168 -9.73 -6.48 4.03
C VAL A 168 -10.14 -5.02 4.11
N VAL A 169 -10.36 -4.49 5.32
CA VAL A 169 -10.70 -3.08 5.53
C VAL A 169 -9.48 -2.21 5.29
N ALA A 170 -8.30 -2.64 5.78
CA ALA A 170 -7.06 -1.93 5.55
C ALA A 170 -6.69 -1.90 4.06
N ALA A 171 -6.78 -3.05 3.37
CA ALA A 171 -6.57 -3.14 1.92
C ALA A 171 -7.57 -2.28 1.14
N GLY A 172 -8.86 -2.37 1.46
CA GLY A 172 -9.89 -1.55 0.82
C GLY A 172 -9.67 -0.05 0.97
N HIS A 173 -9.32 0.40 2.18
CA HIS A 173 -8.95 1.81 2.39
C HIS A 173 -7.65 2.17 1.67
N GLY A 174 -6.67 1.27 1.60
CA GLY A 174 -5.47 1.44 0.78
C GLY A 174 -5.79 1.70 -0.68
N GLY A 175 -6.72 0.93 -1.27
CA GLY A 175 -7.17 1.15 -2.64
C GLY A 175 -7.91 2.47 -2.83
N GLU A 176 -8.77 2.84 -1.89
CA GLU A 176 -9.44 4.16 -1.89
C GLU A 176 -8.44 5.31 -1.85
N VAL A 177 -7.40 5.22 -1.01
CA VAL A 177 -6.32 6.21 -0.93
C VAL A 177 -5.48 6.23 -2.21
N GLY A 178 -5.11 5.07 -2.74
CA GLY A 178 -4.34 4.97 -3.99
C GLY A 178 -5.06 5.62 -5.19
N ILE A 179 -6.37 5.37 -5.35
CA ILE A 179 -7.18 6.06 -6.37
C ILE A 179 -7.23 7.56 -6.10
N THR A 180 -7.31 7.97 -4.82
CA THR A 180 -7.34 9.38 -4.45
C THR A 180 -6.05 10.09 -4.82
N VAL A 181 -4.89 9.45 -4.61
CA VAL A 181 -3.58 9.96 -5.07
C VAL A 181 -3.56 10.14 -6.58
N VAL A 182 -4.01 9.13 -7.34
CA VAL A 182 -4.06 9.18 -8.82
C VAL A 182 -4.93 10.33 -9.32
N GLU A 183 -6.13 10.50 -8.72
CA GLU A 183 -7.06 11.57 -9.07
C GLU A 183 -6.52 12.96 -8.74
N ASP A 184 -5.98 13.14 -7.53
CA ASP A 184 -5.45 14.43 -7.07
C ASP A 184 -4.17 14.82 -7.85
N SER A 185 -3.45 13.82 -8.38
CA SER A 185 -2.29 14.01 -9.28
C SER A 185 -2.68 14.27 -10.74
N GLU A 186 -3.98 14.36 -11.03
CA GLU A 186 -4.53 14.57 -12.38
C GLU A 186 -4.09 13.50 -13.41
N VAL A 187 -3.70 12.31 -12.94
CA VAL A 187 -3.28 11.20 -13.80
C VAL A 187 -4.52 10.58 -14.46
N PRO A 188 -4.61 10.54 -15.81
CA PRO A 188 -5.82 10.06 -16.48
C PRO A 188 -6.11 8.57 -16.21
N PHE A 189 -7.24 8.29 -15.57
CA PHE A 189 -7.70 6.93 -15.27
C PHE A 189 -9.23 6.82 -15.42
N TYR A 190 -9.74 5.61 -15.70
CA TYR A 190 -11.19 5.35 -15.78
C TYR A 190 -11.64 4.12 -14.98
N HIS A 191 -11.14 2.92 -15.29
CA HIS A 191 -11.35 1.72 -14.50
C HIS A 191 -10.21 0.72 -14.70
N ASP A 192 -10.12 -0.25 -13.79
CA ASP A 192 -9.04 -1.24 -13.70
C ASP A 192 -9.30 -2.55 -14.47
N TRP A 193 -10.54 -2.84 -14.89
CA TRP A 193 -10.82 -4.07 -15.63
C TRP A 193 -10.37 -4.00 -17.10
N VAL A 194 -9.82 -5.12 -17.58
CA VAL A 194 -9.41 -5.32 -18.97
C VAL A 194 -10.59 -5.89 -19.75
N VAL A 195 -10.85 -5.33 -20.93
CA VAL A 195 -12.01 -5.70 -21.75
C VAL A 195 -11.58 -6.41 -23.04
N PRO A 196 -12.45 -7.23 -23.66
CA PRO A 196 -12.16 -7.82 -24.96
C PRO A 196 -12.04 -6.74 -26.06
N GLU A 197 -11.23 -7.03 -27.08
CA GLU A 197 -11.11 -6.21 -28.28
C GLU A 197 -12.48 -5.85 -28.87
N GLY A 198 -12.67 -4.57 -29.19
CA GLY A 198 -13.93 -4.05 -29.71
C GLY A 198 -14.93 -3.59 -28.65
N TYR A 199 -14.64 -3.75 -27.34
CA TYR A 199 -15.56 -3.34 -26.29
C TYR A 199 -15.91 -1.84 -26.35
N PHE A 200 -14.93 -0.95 -26.43
CA PHE A 200 -15.09 0.49 -26.69
C PHE A 200 -15.04 0.80 -28.18
N THR A 201 -14.00 0.31 -28.86
CA THR A 201 -13.71 0.67 -30.25
C THR A 201 -14.80 0.21 -31.22
N GLY A 202 -15.42 -0.94 -30.98
CA GLY A 202 -16.57 -1.44 -31.74
C GLY A 202 -17.84 -0.59 -31.62
N ARG A 203 -17.91 0.29 -30.60
CA ARG A 203 -18.98 1.30 -30.42
C ARG A 203 -18.58 2.69 -30.94
N GLY A 204 -17.43 2.80 -31.63
CA GLY A 204 -16.90 4.07 -32.13
C GLY A 204 -16.39 5.00 -31.01
N ARG A 205 -15.98 4.44 -29.87
CA ARG A 205 -15.36 5.18 -28.77
C ARG A 205 -13.87 4.89 -28.72
N GLU A 206 -13.08 5.87 -28.30
CA GLU A 206 -11.68 5.63 -27.94
C GLU A 206 -11.62 4.80 -26.65
N VAL A 207 -10.54 4.03 -26.48
CA VAL A 207 -10.28 3.31 -25.23
C VAL A 207 -9.99 4.37 -24.16
N PRO A 208 -10.71 4.37 -23.02
CA PRO A 208 -10.48 5.34 -21.96
C PRO A 208 -9.06 5.23 -21.39
N PRO A 209 -8.51 6.32 -20.82
CA PRO A 209 -7.22 6.27 -20.14
C PRO A 209 -7.18 5.21 -19.03
N GLY A 210 -6.05 4.51 -18.92
CA GLY A 210 -5.85 3.41 -17.97
C GLY A 210 -6.62 2.12 -18.31
N CYS A 211 -7.40 2.09 -19.40
CA CYS A 211 -8.12 0.90 -19.83
C CYS A 211 -7.40 0.19 -20.98
N GLU A 212 -7.67 -1.10 -21.12
CA GLU A 212 -7.07 -1.94 -22.15
C GLU A 212 -8.13 -2.80 -22.84
N GLU A 213 -8.03 -2.89 -24.16
CA GLU A 213 -8.72 -3.87 -25.01
C GLU A 213 -7.72 -4.95 -25.42
N ILE A 214 -8.00 -6.21 -25.10
CA ILE A 214 -7.14 -7.35 -25.46
C ILE A 214 -7.85 -8.33 -26.39
N ASP A 215 -7.10 -8.92 -27.31
CA ASP A 215 -7.61 -9.97 -28.17
C ASP A 215 -7.75 -11.32 -27.43
N GLU A 216 -8.28 -12.32 -28.12
CA GLU A 216 -8.50 -13.66 -27.55
C GLU A 216 -7.18 -14.40 -27.25
N GLU A 217 -6.10 -14.10 -27.98
CA GLU A 217 -4.79 -14.73 -27.76
C GLU A 217 -4.17 -14.22 -26.46
N GLU A 218 -4.15 -12.89 -26.28
CA GLU A 218 -3.65 -12.24 -25.07
C GLU A 218 -4.52 -12.59 -23.85
N ARG A 219 -5.84 -12.65 -24.00
CA ARG A 219 -6.74 -13.11 -22.92
C ARG A 219 -6.36 -14.51 -22.44
N ARG A 220 -6.11 -15.45 -23.36
CA ARG A 220 -5.72 -16.82 -23.00
C ARG A 220 -4.34 -16.88 -22.38
N ARG A 221 -3.38 -16.10 -22.90
CA ARG A 221 -2.03 -16.02 -22.33
C ARG A 221 -2.07 -15.58 -20.87
N ARG A 222 -2.82 -14.51 -20.55
CA ARG A 222 -3.00 -14.03 -19.17
C ARG A 222 -3.74 -15.03 -18.28
N GLU A 223 -4.71 -15.75 -18.82
CA GLU A 223 -5.44 -16.81 -18.11
C GLU A 223 -4.52 -18.00 -17.76
N GLU A 224 -3.68 -18.44 -18.71
CA GLU A 224 -2.69 -19.50 -18.49
C GLU A 224 -1.64 -19.10 -17.45
N GLU A 225 -1.10 -17.88 -17.57
CA GLU A 225 -0.14 -17.30 -16.62
C GLU A 225 -0.73 -17.22 -15.20
N SER A 226 -1.97 -16.76 -15.07
CA SER A 226 -2.66 -16.69 -13.77
C SER A 226 -2.84 -18.07 -13.14
N ILE A 227 -3.19 -19.10 -13.93
CA ILE A 227 -3.35 -20.46 -13.43
C ILE A 227 -2.02 -21.05 -12.98
N GLU A 228 -0.94 -20.82 -13.74
CA GLU A 228 0.40 -21.30 -13.42
C GLU A 228 0.91 -20.67 -12.11
N ILE A 229 0.95 -19.35 -12.03
CA ILE A 229 1.45 -18.62 -10.86
C ILE A 229 0.63 -18.96 -9.60
N MET A 230 -0.69 -19.02 -9.71
CA MET A 230 -1.54 -19.39 -8.57
C MET A 230 -1.41 -20.85 -8.16
N ARG A 231 -0.95 -21.75 -9.04
CA ARG A 231 -0.61 -23.11 -8.60
C ARG A 231 0.68 -23.09 -7.80
N ASP A 232 1.69 -22.36 -8.27
CA ASP A 232 3.00 -22.29 -7.62
C ASP A 232 2.90 -21.74 -6.19
N TYR A 233 2.14 -20.65 -5.97
CA TYR A 233 1.93 -20.10 -4.62
C TYR A 233 1.29 -21.09 -3.62
N PHE A 234 0.53 -22.06 -4.12
CA PHE A 234 -0.24 -22.99 -3.30
C PHE A 234 0.25 -24.44 -3.40
N ASP A 235 1.35 -24.69 -4.10
CA ASP A 235 1.90 -26.05 -4.29
C ASP A 235 2.51 -26.58 -2.99
N GLU A 236 3.21 -25.71 -2.25
CA GLU A 236 3.87 -26.05 -0.97
C GLU A 236 3.42 -25.10 0.16
N PRO A 237 3.45 -25.56 1.43
CA PRO A 237 3.24 -24.68 2.57
C PRO A 237 4.28 -23.54 2.60
N HIS A 238 3.85 -22.36 3.02
CA HIS A 238 4.75 -21.23 3.23
C HIS A 238 5.91 -21.62 4.18
N PRO A 239 7.18 -21.29 3.86
CA PRO A 239 8.34 -21.77 4.60
C PRO A 239 8.48 -21.17 6.00
N GLU A 240 7.92 -19.98 6.22
CA GLU A 240 7.97 -19.30 7.53
C GLU A 240 6.76 -19.63 8.42
N GLU A 241 7.05 -19.82 9.71
CA GLU A 241 6.06 -20.10 10.76
C GLU A 241 5.57 -18.82 11.46
N PRO A 242 4.38 -18.85 12.11
CA PRO A 242 3.90 -17.74 12.93
C PRO A 242 4.78 -17.48 14.15
N THR A 243 4.95 -16.20 14.48
CA THR A 243 5.67 -15.75 15.66
C THR A 243 4.72 -15.23 16.73
N MET A 244 5.06 -15.47 18.00
CA MET A 244 4.27 -15.00 19.14
C MET A 244 4.39 -13.47 19.31
N HIS A 245 3.47 -12.89 20.08
CA HIS A 245 3.59 -11.49 20.46
C HIS A 245 4.85 -11.29 21.34
N PRO A 246 5.64 -10.21 21.17
CA PRO A 246 6.86 -10.00 21.94
C PRO A 246 6.66 -10.06 23.45
N SER A 247 5.53 -9.53 23.95
CA SER A 247 5.18 -9.59 25.38
C SER A 247 4.92 -10.99 25.92
N VAL A 248 4.86 -12.04 25.08
CA VAL A 248 4.77 -13.43 25.55
C VAL A 248 6.16 -14.03 25.72
N ALA A 249 7.14 -13.58 24.93
CA ALA A 249 8.53 -14.03 25.07
C ALA A 249 9.19 -13.48 26.34
N GLU A 250 8.81 -12.27 26.78
CA GLU A 250 9.31 -11.66 28.03
C GLU A 250 8.88 -12.43 29.29
N ASP A 251 7.74 -13.14 29.26
CA ASP A 251 7.25 -13.93 30.40
C ASP A 251 8.01 -15.26 30.56
N GLU A 252 8.66 -15.78 29.51
CA GLU A 252 9.43 -17.04 29.58
C GLU A 252 10.81 -16.88 30.25
N ASP A 253 11.37 -15.66 30.25
CA ASP A 253 12.65 -15.36 30.90
C ASP A 253 12.51 -15.05 32.41
N GLU A 254 11.30 -14.73 32.90
CA GLU A 254 11.03 -14.49 34.34
C GLU A 254 10.75 -15.77 35.15
N ASP A 255 10.43 -16.89 34.49
CA ASP A 255 10.16 -18.17 35.14
C ASP A 255 11.43 -19.03 35.39
N ASP A 256 12.60 -18.58 34.91
CA ASP A 256 13.90 -19.25 35.06
C ASP A 256 14.85 -18.60 36.12
N GLU A 257 14.38 -17.62 36.91
CA GLU A 257 15.12 -17.03 38.06
C GLU A 257 14.71 -17.53 39.47
#